data_AF-A0A2I2G3M3-F1
#
_entry.id   AF-A0A2I2G3M3-F1
#
_cell.length_a   1.000
_cell.length_b   1.000
_cell.length_c   1.000
_cell.angle_alpha   90.00
_cell.angle_beta   90.00
_cell.angle_gamma   90.00
#
_symmetry.space_group_name_H-M   'P 1'
#
loop_
_entity.id
_entity.type
_entity.pdbx_description
1 polymer ?
#
loop_
_entity_poly.entity_id
_entity_poly.type
_entity_poly.pdbx_seq_one_letter_code
_entity_poly.pdbx_strand_id
1 'polypeptide(L)'
;MSWLFPQDFGDEYRQQARTLRIVALACCFLGLLFLSLHRWSSKNLAYLFPVIWSLVDGAFIAQQKTIHPLIRSVCDLLSVFLFIIVIPIMFAVGLLFFSLLTMLMGWVFTVAACAHGMLCFRAGVEFWRRLGFGGNVQLPV
;
A
#
# COMPACT_ATOMS: atom_id res chain seq x y z
N MET A 1 -11.50 -6.60 -19.68
CA MET A 1 -10.38 -7.12 -18.86
C MET A 1 -10.64 -6.71 -17.42
N SER A 2 -10.72 -7.65 -16.48
CA SER A 2 -10.95 -7.28 -15.08
C SER A 2 -9.67 -6.67 -14.50
N TRP A 3 -9.79 -5.49 -13.91
CA TRP A 3 -8.66 -4.76 -13.32
C TRP A 3 -8.07 -5.48 -12.09
N LEU A 4 -8.87 -6.33 -11.45
CA LEU A 4 -8.54 -7.09 -10.26
C LEU A 4 -7.88 -8.45 -10.57
N PHE A 5 -8.20 -9.09 -11.70
CA PHE A 5 -7.70 -10.42 -12.05
C PHE A 5 -7.04 -10.41 -13.44
N PRO A 6 -5.82 -9.88 -13.57
CA PRO A 6 -5.12 -9.83 -14.85
C PRO A 6 -4.71 -11.22 -15.29
N GLN A 7 -5.15 -11.60 -16.50
CA GLN A 7 -4.77 -12.87 -17.14
C GLN A 7 -3.31 -12.80 -17.67
N ASP A 8 -2.84 -11.60 -18.02
CA ASP A 8 -1.50 -11.33 -18.53
C ASP A 8 -0.71 -10.36 -17.65
N PHE A 9 0.54 -10.74 -17.33
CA PHE A 9 1.51 -9.92 -16.59
C PHE A 9 2.36 -9.04 -17.52
N GLY A 10 1.74 -8.55 -18.60
CA GLY A 10 2.37 -7.72 -19.62
C GLY A 10 2.70 -6.29 -19.13
N ASP A 11 3.09 -5.43 -20.07
CA ASP A 11 3.58 -4.08 -19.76
C ASP A 11 2.52 -3.20 -19.09
N GLU A 12 1.24 -3.36 -19.42
CA GLU A 12 0.14 -2.64 -18.76
C GLU A 12 0.03 -2.97 -17.27
N TYR A 13 0.19 -4.24 -16.89
CA TYR A 13 0.16 -4.66 -15.49
C TYR A 13 1.33 -4.06 -14.70
N ARG A 14 2.53 -4.02 -15.32
CA ARG A 14 3.72 -3.40 -14.72
C ARG A 14 3.55 -1.89 -14.58
N GLN A 15 2.97 -1.23 -15.59
CA GLN A 15 2.71 0.21 -15.55
C GLN A 15 1.70 0.55 -14.43
N GLN A 16 0.60 -0.19 -14.32
CA GLN A 16 -0.37 0.01 -13.24
C GLN A 16 0.23 -0.26 -11.86
N ALA A 17 1.04 -1.31 -11.71
CA ALA A 17 1.72 -1.58 -10.45
C ALA A 17 2.69 -0.45 -10.07
N ARG A 18 3.37 0.14 -11.06
CA ARG A 18 4.22 1.33 -10.85
C ARG A 18 3.39 2.53 -10.40
N THR A 19 2.25 2.79 -11.04
CA THR A 19 1.34 3.87 -10.64
C THR A 19 0.84 3.69 -9.21
N LEU A 20 0.42 2.48 -8.83
CA LEU A 20 -0.02 2.17 -7.47
C LEU A 20 1.07 2.42 -6.42
N ARG A 21 2.33 2.13 -6.75
CA ARG A 21 3.46 2.39 -5.85
C ARG A 21 3.75 3.89 -5.69
N ILE A 22 3.64 4.65 -6.78
CA ILE A 22 3.77 6.11 -6.73
C ILE A 22 2.65 6.71 -5.88
N VAL A 23 1.41 6.23 -6.05
CA VAL A 23 0.26 6.66 -5.23
C VAL A 23 0.48 6.31 -3.76
N ALA A 24 0.88 5.07 -3.45
CA ALA A 24 1.19 4.65 -2.07
C ALA A 24 2.25 5.55 -1.44
N LEU A 25 3.36 5.80 -2.15
CA LEU A 25 4.43 6.68 -1.70
C LEU A 25 3.95 8.11 -1.45
N ALA A 26 3.22 8.70 -2.40
CA ALA A 26 2.72 10.07 -2.28
C ALA A 26 1.76 10.22 -1.10
N CYS A 27 0.82 9.28 -0.93
CA CYS A 27 -0.13 9.29 0.17
C CYS A 27 0.56 9.05 1.53
N CYS A 28 1.48 8.08 1.62
CA CYS A 28 2.27 7.84 2.82
C CYS A 28 3.07 9.09 3.23
N PHE A 29 3.72 9.77 2.26
CA PHE A 29 4.50 10.98 2.52
C PHE A 29 3.63 12.15 2.95
N LEU A 30 2.50 12.38 2.26
CA LEU A 30 1.56 13.44 2.61
C LEU A 30 0.93 13.22 3.99
N GLY A 31 0.55 11.98 4.30
CA GLY A 31 0.05 11.61 5.63
C GLY A 31 1.09 11.81 6.73
N LEU A 32 2.36 11.48 6.48
CA LEU A 32 3.46 11.75 7.41
C LEU A 32 3.69 13.26 7.62
N LEU A 33 3.57 14.06 6.56
CA LEU A 33 3.69 15.51 6.65
C LEU A 33 2.57 16.13 7.48
N PHE A 34 1.34 15.65 7.34
CA PHE A 34 0.26 16.05 8.25
C PHE A 34 0.48 15.57 9.68
N LEU A 35 1.06 14.38 9.86
CA LEU A 35 1.38 13.83 11.17
C LEU A 35 2.51 14.61 11.86
N SER A 36 3.48 15.16 11.12
CA SER A 36 4.59 15.95 11.69
C SER A 36 4.16 17.35 12.12
N LEU A 37 3.11 17.89 11.49
CA LEU A 37 2.43 19.11 11.94
C LEU A 37 1.61 18.89 13.23
N HIS A 38 1.29 17.63 13.55
CA HIS A 38 0.71 17.22 14.81
C HIS A 38 1.81 16.74 15.78
N ARG A 39 1.68 17.02 17.08
CA ARG A 39 2.70 16.63 18.07
C ARG A 39 3.07 15.14 17.95
N TRP A 40 4.36 14.86 17.81
CA TRP A 40 4.90 13.49 17.75
C TRP A 40 4.57 12.71 19.02
N SER A 41 3.97 11.53 18.86
CA SER A 41 3.73 10.54 19.91
C SER A 41 4.41 9.23 19.54
N SER A 42 4.78 8.38 20.52
CA SER A 42 5.35 7.05 20.29
C SER A 42 4.43 6.14 19.45
N LYS A 43 3.12 6.40 19.49
CA LYS A 43 2.11 5.72 18.65
C LYS A 43 2.27 6.05 17.17
N ASN A 44 2.97 7.14 16.84
CA ASN A 44 3.23 7.57 15.48
C ASN A 44 4.34 6.74 14.78
N LEU A 45 5.06 5.89 15.53
CA LEU A 45 6.08 5.00 14.95
C LEU A 45 5.47 3.95 14.00
N ALA A 46 4.23 3.54 14.25
CA ALA A 46 3.52 2.58 13.39
C ALA A 46 3.31 3.11 11.95
N TYR A 47 3.21 4.42 11.76
CA TYR A 47 3.08 5.04 10.43
C TYR A 47 4.41 5.11 9.68
N LEU A 48 5.54 5.00 10.37
CA LEU A 48 6.85 5.05 9.72
C LEU A 48 7.08 3.80 8.88
N PHE A 49 6.56 2.64 9.28
CA PHE A 49 6.79 1.41 8.54
C PHE A 49 6.23 1.46 7.10
N PRO A 50 4.93 1.77 6.85
CA PRO A 50 4.42 1.91 5.48
C PRO A 50 5.17 2.93 4.63
N VAL A 51 5.62 4.03 5.26
CA VAL A 51 6.36 5.11 4.60
C VAL A 51 7.77 4.64 4.20
N ILE A 52 8.51 4.04 5.14
CA ILE A 52 9.84 3.48 4.88
C ILE A 52 9.74 2.39 3.81
N TRP A 53 8.74 1.52 3.90
CA TRP A 53 8.50 0.48 2.91
C TRP A 53 8.22 1.07 1.52
N SER A 54 7.36 2.08 1.42
CA SER A 54 7.08 2.79 0.17
C SER A 54 8.31 3.46 -0.43
N LEU A 55 9.18 4.04 0.41
CA LEU A 55 10.45 4.63 -0.02
C LEU A 55 11.44 3.57 -0.53
N VAL A 56 11.55 2.44 0.19
CA VAL A 56 12.39 1.32 -0.23
C VAL A 56 11.90 0.76 -1.56
N ASP A 57 10.61 0.43 -1.68
CA ASP A 57 10.06 -0.09 -2.93
C ASP A 57 10.21 0.91 -4.09
N GLY A 58 10.02 2.21 -3.83
CA GLY A 58 10.29 3.29 -4.78
C GLY A 58 11.76 3.36 -5.24
N ALA A 59 12.71 3.24 -4.31
CA ALA A 59 14.14 3.24 -4.62
C ALA A 59 14.55 2.02 -5.46
N PHE A 60 13.99 0.84 -5.18
CA PHE A 60 14.23 -0.35 -5.98
C PHE A 60 13.65 -0.22 -7.40
N ILE A 61 12.49 0.41 -7.57
CA ILE A 61 11.94 0.73 -8.90
C ILE A 61 12.88 1.66 -9.68
N ALA A 62 13.37 2.72 -9.04
CA ALA A 62 14.27 3.68 -9.68
C ALA A 62 15.58 3.02 -10.13
N GLN A 63 16.07 2.05 -9.36
CA GLN A 63 17.26 1.24 -9.71
C GLN A 63 16.97 0.09 -10.68
N GLN A 64 15.74 -0.08 -11.15
CA GLN A 64 15.29 -1.21 -11.96
C GLN A 64 15.58 -2.59 -11.34
N LYS A 65 15.67 -2.65 -10.00
CA LYS A 65 15.94 -3.88 -9.26
C LYS A 65 14.64 -4.59 -8.89
N THR A 66 14.68 -5.91 -8.91
CA THR A 66 13.54 -6.75 -8.54
C THR A 66 13.60 -7.10 -7.05
N ILE A 67 12.52 -6.83 -6.33
CA ILE A 67 12.31 -7.33 -4.97
C ILE A 67 11.57 -8.66 -5.08
N HIS A 68 11.94 -9.63 -4.24
CA HIS A 68 11.27 -10.91 -4.17
C HIS A 68 9.77 -10.74 -3.87
N PRO A 69 8.86 -11.36 -4.65
CA PRO A 69 7.41 -11.11 -4.56
C PRO A 69 6.83 -11.45 -3.18
N LEU A 70 7.37 -12.47 -2.49
CA LEU A 70 6.97 -12.82 -1.13
C LEU A 70 7.31 -11.72 -0.12
N ILE A 71 8.52 -11.14 -0.19
CA ILE A 71 8.91 -10.03 0.70
C ILE A 71 8.00 -8.84 0.45
N ARG A 72 7.74 -8.52 -0.81
CA ARG A 72 6.84 -7.43 -1.19
C ARG A 72 5.43 -7.65 -0.61
N SER A 73 4.85 -8.84 -0.80
CA SER A 73 3.54 -9.18 -0.26
C SER A 73 3.47 -9.09 1.26
N VAL A 74 4.47 -9.60 1.98
CA VAL A 74 4.52 -9.53 3.46
C VAL A 74 4.60 -8.09 3.94
N CYS A 75 5.45 -7.26 3.33
CA CYS A 75 5.60 -5.86 3.71
C CYS A 75 4.36 -5.02 3.36
N ASP A 76 3.74 -5.26 2.20
CA ASP A 76 2.49 -4.60 1.83
C ASP A 76 1.33 -5.02 2.77
N LEU A 77 1.24 -6.31 3.12
CA LEU A 77 0.26 -6.81 4.07
C LEU A 77 0.42 -6.19 5.46
N LEU A 78 1.66 -6.11 5.95
CA LEU A 78 1.96 -5.47 7.23
C LEU A 78 1.60 -3.98 7.20
N SER A 79 1.87 -3.31 6.08
CA SER A 79 1.49 -1.90 5.89
C SER A 79 -0.03 -1.70 5.96
N VAL A 80 -0.80 -2.57 5.29
CA VAL A 80 -2.27 -2.57 5.34
C VAL A 80 -2.77 -2.82 6.75
N PHE A 81 -2.22 -3.81 7.47
CA PHE A 81 -2.64 -4.13 8.82
C PHE A 81 -2.45 -2.96 9.78
N LEU A 82 -1.29 -2.30 9.70
CA LEU A 82 -1.02 -1.10 10.48
C LEU A 82 -2.01 0.02 10.16
N PHE A 83 -2.33 0.23 8.88
CA PHE A 83 -3.32 1.23 8.49
C PHE A 83 -4.73 0.92 8.98
N ILE A 84 -5.19 -0.34 8.90
CA ILE A 84 -6.54 -0.74 9.33
C ILE A 84 -6.76 -0.46 10.82
N ILE A 85 -5.74 -0.66 11.66
CA ILE A 85 -5.85 -0.37 13.10
C ILE A 85 -5.96 1.13 13.33
N VAL A 86 -5.27 1.92 12.52
CA VAL A 86 -4.96 3.31 12.84
C VAL A 86 -5.95 4.28 12.20
N ILE A 87 -6.38 4.04 10.96
CA ILE A 87 -7.35 4.89 10.24
C ILE A 87 -8.64 5.12 11.06
N PRO A 88 -9.27 4.10 11.69
CA PRO A 88 -10.47 4.32 12.50
C PRO A 88 -10.22 5.24 13.69
N ILE A 89 -9.05 5.13 14.33
CA ILE A 89 -8.67 5.99 15.45
C ILE A 89 -8.55 7.44 14.98
N MET A 90 -7.95 7.67 13.80
CA MET A 90 -7.81 9.01 13.24
C MET A 90 -9.15 9.65 12.91
N PHE A 91 -10.08 8.90 12.32
CA PHE A 91 -11.43 9.40 12.09
C PHE A 91 -12.17 9.67 13.40
N ALA A 92 -12.08 8.78 14.40
CA ALA A 92 -12.69 8.99 15.70
C ALA A 92 -12.14 10.26 16.40
N VAL A 93 -10.82 10.44 16.40
CA VAL A 93 -10.16 11.64 16.94
C VAL A 93 -10.55 12.88 16.15
N GLY A 94 -10.56 12.80 14.82
CA GLY A 94 -10.98 13.90 13.95
C GLY A 94 -12.41 14.33 14.24
N LEU A 95 -13.34 13.39 14.44
CA LEU A 95 -14.73 13.66 14.79
C LEU A 95 -14.85 14.25 16.20
N LEU A 96 -14.18 13.66 17.19
CA LEU A 96 -14.25 14.10 18.59
C LEU A 96 -13.78 15.55 18.76
N PHE A 97 -12.72 15.94 18.05
CA PHE A 97 -12.13 17.27 18.15
C PHE A 97 -12.50 18.20 16.99
N PHE A 98 -13.45 17.82 16.13
CA PHE A 98 -13.83 18.56 14.91
C PHE A 98 -12.63 18.97 14.03
N SER A 99 -11.58 18.14 14.00
CA SER A 99 -10.35 18.41 13.27
C SER A 99 -10.45 17.88 11.84
N LEU A 100 -10.79 18.78 10.90
CA LEU A 100 -10.84 18.46 9.47
C LEU A 100 -9.49 17.97 8.94
N LEU A 101 -8.38 18.50 9.45
CA LEU A 101 -7.03 18.06 9.10
C LEU A 101 -6.80 16.59 9.47
N THR A 102 -7.24 16.17 10.66
CA THR A 102 -7.09 14.78 11.12
C THR A 102 -7.95 13.82 10.29
N MET A 103 -9.17 14.23 9.92
CA MET A 103 -10.01 13.44 9.01
C MET A 103 -9.41 13.35 7.61
N LEU A 104 -8.88 14.45 7.06
CA LEU A 104 -8.20 14.46 5.76
C LEU A 104 -6.97 13.55 5.75
N MET A 105 -6.19 13.58 6.83
CA MET A 105 -5.06 12.67 7.02
C MET A 105 -5.53 11.20 7.05
N GLY A 106 -6.65 10.90 7.74
CA GLY A 106 -7.29 9.59 7.72
C GLY A 106 -7.65 9.15 6.30
N TRP A 107 -8.25 10.03 5.49
CA TRP A 107 -8.55 9.77 4.08
C TRP A 107 -7.30 9.47 3.24
N VAL A 108 -6.24 10.26 3.41
CA VAL A 108 -4.97 10.04 2.70
C VAL A 108 -4.38 8.67 3.04
N PHE A 109 -4.40 8.27 4.31
CA PHE A 109 -3.95 6.94 4.72
C PHE A 109 -4.87 5.82 4.25
N THR A 110 -6.17 6.04 4.11
CA THR A 110 -7.08 5.09 3.46
C THR A 110 -6.67 4.82 2.02
N VAL A 111 -6.33 5.86 1.26
CA VAL A 111 -5.84 5.69 -0.12
C VAL A 111 -4.53 4.90 -0.15
N ALA A 112 -3.60 5.20 0.77
CA ALA A 112 -2.36 4.44 0.91
C ALA A 112 -2.62 2.96 1.25
N ALA A 113 -3.53 2.69 2.19
CA ALA A 113 -3.91 1.33 2.58
C ALA A 113 -4.50 0.55 1.41
N CYS A 114 -5.40 1.16 0.63
CA CYS A 114 -5.94 0.55 -0.57
C CYS A 114 -4.84 0.25 -1.61
N ALA A 115 -3.90 1.19 -1.82
CA ALA A 115 -2.78 1.00 -2.73
C ALA A 115 -1.90 -0.19 -2.31
N HIS A 116 -1.51 -0.27 -1.05
CA HIS A 116 -0.77 -1.42 -0.52
C HIS A 116 -1.57 -2.72 -0.56
N GLY A 117 -2.88 -2.69 -0.29
CA GLY A 117 -3.75 -3.87 -0.38
C GLY A 117 -3.77 -4.45 -1.80
N MET A 118 -3.88 -3.58 -2.80
CA MET A 118 -3.82 -3.99 -4.20
C MET A 118 -2.43 -4.51 -4.61
N LEU A 119 -1.36 -3.87 -4.13
CA LEU A 119 0.02 -4.35 -4.37
C LEU A 119 0.27 -5.71 -3.72
N CYS A 120 -0.21 -5.91 -2.49
CA CYS A 120 -0.15 -7.18 -1.78
C CYS A 120 -0.87 -8.28 -2.57
N PHE A 121 -2.11 -8.01 -3.00
CA PHE A 121 -2.89 -8.96 -3.79
C PHE A 121 -2.17 -9.32 -5.09
N ARG A 122 -1.69 -8.31 -5.82
CA ARG A 122 -0.92 -8.47 -7.06
C ARG A 122 0.35 -9.31 -6.88
N ALA A 123 1.12 -9.06 -5.82
CA ALA A 123 2.31 -9.83 -5.48
C ALA A 123 1.97 -11.27 -5.05
N GLY A 124 0.86 -11.47 -4.34
CA GLY A 124 0.36 -12.78 -3.96
C GLY A 124 -0.03 -13.64 -5.16
N VAL A 125 -0.79 -13.08 -6.11
CA VAL A 125 -1.16 -13.77 -7.36
C VAL A 125 0.09 -14.14 -8.18
N GLU A 126 1.06 -13.22 -8.27
CA GLU A 126 2.33 -13.48 -8.97
C GLU A 126 3.13 -14.62 -8.30
N PHE A 127 3.23 -14.63 -6.97
CA PHE A 127 3.89 -15.69 -6.21
C PHE A 127 3.18 -17.04 -6.39
N TRP A 128 1.85 -17.06 -6.29
CA TRP A 128 1.03 -18.26 -6.46
C TRP A 128 1.22 -18.90 -7.85
N ARG A 129 1.29 -18.07 -8.90
CA ARG A 129 1.55 -18.54 -10.27
C ARG A 129 2.97 -19.10 -10.43
N ARG A 130 3.98 -18.48 -9.80
CA ARG A 130 5.39 -18.93 -9.83
C ARG A 130 5.61 -20.28 -9.13
N LEU A 131 4.78 -20.62 -8.14
CA LEU A 131 4.83 -21.91 -7.45
C LEU A 131 4.23 -23.08 -8.26
N GLY A 132 3.83 -22.86 -9.52
CA GLY A 132 3.31 -23.93 -10.38
C GLY A 132 1.86 -24.34 -10.12
N PHE A 133 1.21 -23.79 -9.08
CA PHE A 133 -0.24 -23.97 -8.86
C PHE A 133 -1.10 -23.21 -9.89
N GLY A 134 -0.49 -22.40 -10.76
CA GLY A 134 -1.15 -21.64 -11.83
C GLY A 134 -1.17 -22.33 -13.19
N GLY A 135 -0.95 -23.64 -13.26
CA GLY A 135 -0.91 -24.41 -14.51
C GLY A 135 -2.23 -24.58 -15.25
N ASN A 136 -3.38 -24.20 -14.67
CA ASN A 136 -4.70 -24.26 -15.35
C ASN A 136 -5.82 -23.50 -14.62
N VAL A 137 -5.50 -22.58 -13.70
CA VAL A 137 -6.54 -21.81 -12.99
C VAL A 137 -7.01 -20.69 -13.92
N GLN A 138 -7.97 -21.01 -14.78
CA GLN A 138 -8.85 -20.01 -15.37
C GLN A 138 -9.62 -19.36 -14.22
N LEU A 139 -9.25 -18.13 -13.87
CA LEU A 139 -10.07 -17.31 -12.98
C LEU A 139 -11.43 -17.12 -13.67
N PRO A 140 -12.55 -17.35 -12.96
CA PRO A 140 -13.87 -17.25 -13.57
C PRO A 140 -14.06 -15.87 -14.19
N VAL A 141 -14.56 -15.88 -15.43
CA VAL A 141 -14.82 -14.71 -16.29
C VAL A 141 -15.77 -13.74 -15.61
#